data_AF-B7FKT2-F1
#
_entry.id   AF-B7FKT2-F1
#
_cell.length_a   1.000
_cell.length_b   1.000
_cell.length_c   1.000
_cell.angle_alpha   90.00
_cell.angle_beta   90.00
_cell.angle_gamma   90.00
#
_symmetry.space_group_name_H-M   'P 1'
#
loop_
_entity.id
_entity.type
_entity.pdbx_description
1 polymer ?
#
loop_
_entity_poly.entity_id
_entity_poly.type
_entity_poly.pdbx_seq_one_letter_code
_entity_poly.pdbx_strand_id
1 'polypeptide(L)'
;MERKLFYMDLPYNSYWCCELWVFGEFLSFSTMNFSNNTVMIWTMKEYKVNSSWTKTHAVSVDGTPNESFSPFCCTKNGDIIGTDQETGLVRYNDKGQLLEHRPYSSEFEAVVYTESLLSLPGESEQA
;
A
#
# COMPACT_ATOMS: atom_id res chain seq x y z
N MET A 1 17.40 -15.94 -21.08
CA MET A 1 17.48 -15.03 -19.91
C MET A 1 16.88 -15.78 -18.73
N GLU A 2 17.71 -16.25 -17.79
CA GLU A 2 17.22 -16.99 -16.62
C GLU A 2 16.56 -16.02 -15.62
N ARG A 3 15.32 -16.31 -15.23
CA ARG A 3 14.64 -15.58 -14.16
C ARG A 3 15.12 -16.16 -12.82
N LYS A 4 16.08 -15.49 -12.18
CA LYS A 4 16.51 -15.85 -10.83
C LYS A 4 15.46 -15.37 -9.83
N LEU A 5 14.80 -16.29 -9.14
CA LEU A 5 13.92 -15.97 -8.02
C LEU A 5 14.77 -15.44 -6.86
N PHE A 6 14.35 -14.32 -6.28
CA PHE A 6 14.96 -13.78 -5.06
C PHE A 6 14.07 -14.16 -3.88
N TYR A 7 14.59 -14.97 -2.98
CA TYR A 7 13.92 -15.27 -1.72
C TYR A 7 14.14 -14.10 -0.76
N MET A 8 13.09 -13.63 -0.10
CA MET A 8 13.19 -12.67 0.98
C MET A 8 12.96 -13.43 2.28
N ASP A 9 13.95 -13.44 3.15
CA ASP A 9 13.80 -13.93 4.52
C ASP A 9 13.03 -12.86 5.30
N LEU A 10 11.72 -12.83 5.08
CA LEU A 10 10.82 -12.03 5.89
C LEU A 10 10.91 -12.52 7.34
N PRO A 11 11.00 -11.64 8.34
CA PRO A 11 11.29 -12.04 9.72
C PRO A 11 10.19 -12.88 10.40
N TYR A 12 9.12 -13.29 9.70
CA TYR A 12 8.00 -14.02 10.27
C TYR A 12 7.29 -14.90 9.24
N ASN A 13 7.05 -16.15 9.61
CA ASN A 13 6.51 -17.23 8.76
C ASN A 13 4.98 -17.27 8.65
N SER A 14 4.24 -16.28 9.13
CA SER A 14 2.78 -16.37 9.30
C SER A 14 2.00 -15.13 8.85
N TYR A 15 2.28 -14.63 7.64
CA TYR A 15 1.54 -13.52 7.04
C TYR A 15 0.79 -13.98 5.80
N TRP A 16 -0.54 -13.80 5.81
CA TRP A 16 -1.40 -14.07 4.65
C TRP A 16 -1.99 -12.75 4.21
N CYS A 17 -1.21 -11.96 3.47
CA CYS A 17 -1.64 -10.96 2.50
C CYS A 17 -0.37 -10.17 2.15
N CYS A 18 0.05 -10.21 0.89
CA CYS A 18 1.18 -9.43 0.39
C CYS A 18 0.69 -8.62 -0.80
N GLU A 19 0.35 -7.35 -0.58
CA GLU A 19 0.04 -6.43 -1.68
C GLU A 19 1.28 -5.60 -1.99
N LEU A 20 1.72 -5.61 -3.25
CA LEU A 20 2.84 -4.82 -3.73
C LEU A 20 2.33 -3.48 -4.24
N TRP A 21 2.91 -2.38 -3.77
CA TRP A 21 2.47 -1.03 -4.09
C TRP A 21 3.64 -0.03 -3.99
N VAL A 22 3.36 1.24 -4.29
CA VAL A 22 4.34 2.31 -4.22
C VAL A 22 4.02 3.22 -3.04
N PHE A 23 4.93 3.25 -2.06
CA PHE A 23 4.83 4.16 -0.91
C PHE A 23 5.83 5.31 -1.09
N GLY A 24 5.29 6.49 -1.41
CA GLY A 24 6.09 7.64 -1.83
C GLY A 24 6.81 7.31 -3.13
N GLU A 25 8.12 7.10 -3.04
CA GLU A 25 8.99 6.75 -4.17
C GLU A 25 9.56 5.33 -4.07
N PHE A 26 9.18 4.58 -3.03
CA PHE A 26 9.76 3.28 -2.71
C PHE A 26 8.82 2.13 -3.07
N LEU A 27 9.38 1.10 -3.70
CA LEU A 27 8.71 -0.19 -3.87
C LEU A 27 8.42 -0.77 -2.47
N SER A 28 7.16 -1.11 -2.23
CA SER A 28 6.67 -1.48 -0.90
C SER A 28 5.73 -2.66 -0.95
N PHE A 29 5.68 -3.44 0.12
CA PHE A 29 4.62 -4.42 0.30
C PHE A 29 4.05 -4.38 1.72
N SER A 30 2.79 -4.77 1.86
CA SER A 30 2.12 -4.94 3.14
C SER A 30 2.15 -6.41 3.59
N THR A 31 2.17 -6.66 4.90
CA THR A 31 1.97 -7.99 5.48
C THR A 31 1.04 -7.92 6.68
N MET A 32 0.11 -8.86 6.79
CA MET A 32 -0.86 -8.88 7.89
C MET A 32 -0.43 -9.82 9.03
N ASN A 33 -0.28 -9.28 10.24
CA ASN A 33 -0.09 -10.05 11.46
C ASN A 33 -1.43 -10.29 12.18
N PHE A 34 -1.93 -11.53 12.12
CA PHE A 34 -3.18 -11.95 12.76
C PHE A 34 -3.11 -12.02 14.29
N SER A 35 -1.92 -12.09 14.89
CA SER A 35 -1.81 -12.17 16.36
C SER A 35 -2.18 -10.86 17.06
N ASN A 36 -2.05 -9.74 16.35
CA ASN A 36 -2.29 -8.41 16.89
C ASN A 36 -3.01 -7.50 15.88
N ASN A 37 -3.73 -8.07 14.92
CA ASN A 37 -4.51 -7.36 13.91
C ASN A 37 -3.79 -6.12 13.37
N THR A 38 -2.56 -6.32 12.89
CA THR A 38 -1.71 -5.24 12.43
C THR A 38 -1.20 -5.52 11.03
N VAL A 39 -1.40 -4.57 10.12
CA VAL A 39 -0.74 -4.56 8.81
C VAL A 39 0.59 -3.83 8.93
N MET A 40 1.67 -4.51 8.56
CA MET A 40 3.02 -3.93 8.51
C MET A 40 3.37 -3.57 7.08
N ILE A 41 3.98 -2.40 6.90
CA ILE A 41 4.43 -1.94 5.60
C ILE A 41 5.95 -2.01 5.56
N TRP A 42 6.45 -2.65 4.52
CA TRP A 42 7.88 -2.81 4.23
C TRP A 42 8.22 -2.02 2.98
N THR A 43 9.32 -1.27 3.02
CA THR A 43 9.81 -0.49 1.87
C THR A 43 11.23 -0.93 1.50
N MET A 44 11.51 -1.04 0.21
CA MET A 44 12.86 -1.27 -0.32
C MET A 44 13.56 0.08 -0.46
N LYS A 45 14.58 0.34 0.36
CA LYS A 45 15.35 1.59 0.28
C LYS A 45 16.31 1.64 -0.90
N GLU A 46 16.83 0.50 -1.33
CA GLU A 46 17.77 0.40 -2.44
C GLU A 46 17.35 -0.70 -3.40
N TYR A 47 17.12 -0.32 -4.66
CA TYR A 47 16.59 -1.23 -5.67
C TYR A 47 17.56 -2.39 -5.93
N LYS A 48 17.03 -3.62 -5.99
CA LYS A 48 17.78 -4.89 -6.16
C LYS A 48 18.68 -5.29 -4.99
N VAL A 49 18.69 -4.55 -3.88
CA VAL A 49 19.41 -4.92 -2.66
C VAL A 49 18.44 -5.55 -1.67
N ASN A 50 18.54 -6.87 -1.51
CA ASN A 50 17.63 -7.66 -0.65
C ASN A 50 17.65 -7.21 0.81
N SER A 51 18.82 -6.87 1.35
CA SER A 51 18.96 -6.38 2.73
C SER A 51 18.44 -4.95 2.95
N SER A 52 17.96 -4.26 1.91
CA SER A 52 17.45 -2.88 2.01
C SER A 52 15.96 -2.80 2.40
N TRP A 53 15.27 -3.94 2.49
CA TRP A 53 13.90 -3.98 2.99
C TRP A 53 13.86 -3.60 4.47
N THR A 54 13.05 -2.59 4.77
CA THR A 54 12.89 -2.08 6.14
C THR A 54 11.41 -1.94 6.45
N LYS A 55 11.01 -2.37 7.66
CA LYS A 55 9.67 -2.11 8.17
C LYS A 55 9.57 -0.62 8.49
N THR A 56 8.61 0.05 7.86
CA THR A 56 8.45 1.51 8.01
C THR A 56 7.24 1.86 8.85
N HIS A 57 6.12 1.19 8.63
CA HIS A 57 4.86 1.50 9.30
C HIS A 57 4.19 0.23 9.82
N ALA A 58 3.37 0.41 10.85
CA ALA A 58 2.48 -0.59 11.39
C ALA A 58 1.12 0.07 11.59
N VAL A 59 0.10 -0.52 11.00
CA VAL A 59 -1.28 -0.03 10.99
C VAL A 59 -2.12 -1.04 11.74
N SER A 60 -2.72 -0.64 12.86
CA SER A 60 -3.73 -1.49 13.50
C SER A 60 -5.00 -1.41 12.66
N VAL A 61 -5.58 -2.58 12.37
CA VAL A 61 -6.86 -2.70 11.68
C VAL A 61 -8.01 -2.94 12.64
N ASP A 62 -7.75 -2.81 13.95
CA ASP A 62 -8.77 -2.84 14.98
C ASP A 62 -9.77 -1.72 14.75
N GLY A 63 -11.05 -2.06 14.71
CA GLY A 63 -12.13 -1.10 14.45
C GLY A 63 -12.47 -0.90 12.97
N THR A 64 -11.79 -1.58 12.04
CA THR A 64 -12.31 -1.77 10.67
C THR A 64 -13.24 -2.99 10.63
N PRO A 65 -14.29 -2.99 9.78
CA PRO A 65 -15.27 -4.08 9.76
C PRO A 65 -14.68 -5.49 9.54
N ASN A 66 -13.60 -5.59 8.76
CA ASN A 66 -12.99 -6.85 8.36
C ASN A 66 -11.62 -7.10 8.97
N GLU A 67 -11.18 -6.23 9.87
CA GLU A 67 -9.85 -6.30 10.47
C GLU A 67 -8.77 -6.50 9.39
N SER A 68 -8.93 -5.87 8.23
CA SER A 68 -8.05 -6.05 7.08
C SER A 68 -7.72 -4.70 6.45
N PHE A 69 -6.58 -4.62 5.78
CA PHE A 69 -6.17 -3.40 5.11
C PHE A 69 -5.25 -3.67 3.93
N SER A 70 -5.64 -3.11 2.79
CA SER A 70 -4.96 -3.20 1.50
C SER A 70 -4.53 -1.80 1.05
N PRO A 71 -3.27 -1.40 1.31
CA PRO A 71 -2.78 -0.07 0.93
C PRO A 71 -2.46 0.01 -0.56
N PHE A 72 -2.77 1.15 -1.17
CA PHE A 72 -2.41 1.38 -2.58
C PHE A 72 -1.78 2.75 -2.86
N CYS A 73 -1.96 3.78 -2.00
CA CYS A 73 -1.23 5.04 -2.13
C CYS A 73 -1.00 5.77 -0.80
N CYS A 74 -0.16 6.80 -0.85
CA CYS A 74 0.03 7.73 0.25
C CYS A 74 -0.17 9.18 -0.20
N THR A 75 -0.65 10.01 0.71
CA THR A 75 -0.75 11.45 0.51
C THR A 75 0.62 12.13 0.70
N LYS A 76 0.73 13.40 0.28
CA LYS A 76 1.93 14.23 0.53
C LYS A 76 2.26 14.38 2.02
N ASN A 77 1.27 14.22 2.90
CA ASN A 77 1.45 14.32 4.35
C ASN A 77 1.88 12.98 4.99
N GLY A 78 2.03 11.92 4.20
CA GLY A 78 2.36 10.58 4.68
C GLY A 78 1.16 9.74 5.11
N ASP A 79 -0.06 10.27 5.07
CA ASP A 79 -1.26 9.46 5.30
C ASP A 79 -1.33 8.32 4.27
N ILE A 80 -1.70 7.13 4.72
CA ILE A 80 -1.81 5.92 3.92
C ILE A 80 -3.28 5.70 3.58
N ILE A 81 -3.58 5.50 2.30
CA ILE A 81 -4.91 5.25 1.78
C ILE A 81 -4.97 3.80 1.27
N GLY A 82 -6.07 3.13 1.56
CA GLY A 82 -6.32 1.77 1.11
C GLY A 82 -7.77 1.35 1.31
N THR A 83 -8.04 0.06 1.16
CA THR A 83 -9.36 -0.52 1.40
C THR A 83 -9.35 -1.44 2.62
N ASP A 84 -10.50 -1.66 3.23
CA ASP A 84 -10.73 -2.72 4.22
C ASP A 84 -11.15 -4.06 3.58
N GLN A 85 -10.82 -4.23 2.30
CA GLN A 85 -11.08 -5.36 1.41
C GLN A 85 -12.55 -5.72 1.13
N GLU A 86 -13.55 -5.11 1.76
CA GLU A 86 -14.95 -5.33 1.34
C GLU A 86 -15.81 -4.08 1.35
N THR A 87 -15.72 -3.24 2.38
CA THR A 87 -16.80 -2.29 2.70
C THR A 87 -16.44 -0.84 2.52
N GLY A 88 -15.17 -0.46 2.39
CA GLY A 88 -14.82 0.96 2.36
C GLY A 88 -13.38 1.33 2.05
N LEU A 89 -13.23 2.63 1.77
CA LEU A 89 -11.94 3.31 1.71
C LEU A 89 -11.56 3.71 3.14
N VAL A 90 -10.34 3.40 3.52
CA VAL A 90 -9.77 3.78 4.82
C VAL A 90 -8.56 4.68 4.61
N ARG A 91 -8.40 5.62 5.53
CA ARG A 91 -7.22 6.49 5.61
C ARG A 91 -6.60 6.38 7.00
N TYR A 92 -5.30 6.10 7.03
CA TYR A 92 -4.48 6.06 8.23
C TYR A 92 -3.46 7.18 8.21
N ASN A 93 -3.07 7.69 9.38
CA ASN A 93 -1.91 8.59 9.48
C ASN A 93 -0.58 7.82 9.49
N ASP A 94 0.53 8.56 9.52
CA ASP A 94 1.90 8.06 9.64
C ASP A 94 2.18 7.25 10.93
N LYS A 95 1.30 7.37 11.94
CA LYS A 95 1.36 6.59 13.19
C LYS A 95 0.50 5.32 13.14
N GLY A 96 -0.15 5.03 12.01
CA GLY A 96 -1.01 3.87 11.84
C GLY A 96 -2.36 3.96 12.55
N GLN A 97 -2.84 5.19 12.81
CA GLN A 97 -4.16 5.44 13.42
C GLN A 97 -5.20 5.73 12.33
N LEU A 98 -6.37 5.11 12.45
CA LEU A 98 -7.48 5.33 11.53
C LEU A 98 -8.00 6.76 11.64
N LEU A 99 -7.91 7.52 10.55
CA LEU A 99 -8.43 8.88 10.45
C LEU A 99 -9.83 8.93 9.86
N GLU A 100 -10.11 8.06 8.89
CA GLU A 100 -11.34 8.10 8.12
C GLU A 100 -11.69 6.72 7.58
N HIS A 101 -12.97 6.36 7.64
CA HIS A 101 -13.56 5.20 6.99
C HIS A 101 -14.76 5.67 6.18
N ARG A 102 -14.71 5.47 4.86
CA ARG A 102 -15.81 5.77 3.94
C ARG A 102 -16.39 4.46 3.42
N PRO A 103 -17.53 4.03 3.95
CA PRO A 103 -18.18 2.84 3.45
C PRO A 103 -18.79 3.08 2.06
N TYR A 104 -18.81 2.04 1.23
CA TYR A 104 -19.52 2.02 -0.06
C TYR A 104 -20.54 0.88 -0.09
N SER A 105 -21.58 1.02 -0.90
CA SER A 105 -22.72 0.09 -0.94
C SER A 105 -22.50 -1.16 -1.81
N SER A 106 -21.40 -1.24 -2.55
CA SER A 106 -21.11 -2.31 -3.52
C SER A 106 -19.61 -2.47 -3.73
N GLU A 107 -19.23 -3.55 -4.43
CA GLU A 107 -17.88 -3.72 -4.96
C GLU A 107 -17.43 -2.46 -5.71
N PHE A 108 -16.23 -2.00 -5.42
CA PHE A 108 -15.63 -0.84 -6.05
C PHE A 108 -14.15 -1.12 -6.37
N GLU A 109 -13.69 -0.62 -7.50
CA GLU A 109 -12.28 -0.64 -7.87
C GLU A 109 -11.71 0.77 -7.65
N ALA A 110 -10.69 0.86 -6.81
CA ALA A 110 -9.97 2.10 -6.59
C ALA A 110 -8.70 2.11 -7.46
N VAL A 111 -8.52 3.16 -8.26
CA VAL A 111 -7.30 3.38 -9.02
C VAL A 111 -6.67 4.70 -8.60
N VAL A 112 -5.34 4.68 -8.45
CA VAL A 112 -4.56 5.87 -8.15
C VAL A 112 -4.24 6.55 -9.47
N TYR A 113 -4.80 7.73 -9.68
CA TYR A 113 -4.40 8.59 -10.79
C TYR A 113 -3.28 9.52 -10.35
N THR A 114 -2.12 9.38 -10.98
CA THR A 114 -0.99 10.30 -10.83
C THR A 114 -0.84 11.05 -12.14
N GLU A 115 -1.03 12.37 -12.11
CA GLU A 115 -0.80 13.23 -13.26
C GLU A 115 0.66 13.07 -13.74
N SER A 116 0.82 12.75 -15.02
CA SER A 116 2.12 12.76 -15.66
C SER A 116 2.39 14.16 -16.21
N LEU A 117 3.59 14.70 -15.99
CA LEU A 117 4.05 15.92 -16.65
C LEU A 117 4.27 15.73 -18.16
N LEU A 118 4.09 14.51 -18.68
CA LEU A 118 4.09 14.23 -20.10
C LEU A 118 2.73 14.62 -20.68
N SER A 119 2.72 15.68 -21.46
CA SER A 119 1.58 16.03 -22.32
C SER A 119 1.21 14.84 -23.19
N LEU A 120 -0.08 14.46 -23.18
CA LEU A 120 -0.60 13.43 -24.07
C LEU A 120 -0.36 13.88 -25.53
N PRO A 121 0.19 13.01 -26.40
CA PRO A 121 0.32 13.34 -27.81
C PRO A 121 -1.09 13.44 -28.41
N GLY A 122 -1.62 14.66 -28.53
CA GLY A 122 -2.98 14.90 -29.00
C GLY A 122 -3.48 16.34 -28.88
N GLU A 123 -2.89 17.15 -27.99
CA GLU A 123 -3.18 18.60 -27.94
C GLU A 123 -2.08 19.41 -28.61
N SER A 124 -1.71 19.04 -29.83
CA SER A 124 -1.04 19.99 -30.72
C SER A 124 -2.13 20.89 -31.33
N GLU A 125 -2.22 22.10 -30.78
CA GLU A 125 -2.67 23.35 -31.41
C GLU A 125 -3.80 23.25 -32.45
N GLN A 126 -5.03 23.60 -32.05
CA GLN A 126 -5.94 24.24 -33.00
C GLN A 126 -5.58 25.73 -33.06
N ALA A 127 -5.21 26.16 -34.27
CA ALA A 127 -4.88 27.52 -34.67
C ALA A 127 -6.01 28.54 -34.44
#